data_AF-A0A4W2E141-F1
#
_entry.id   AF-A0A4W2E141-F1
#
_cell.length_a   1.000
_cell.length_b   1.000
_cell.length_c   1.000
_cell.angle_alpha   90.00
_cell.angle_beta   90.00
_cell.angle_gamma   90.00
#
_symmetry.space_group_name_H-M   'P 1'
#
loop_
_entity.id
_entity.type
_entity.pdbx_description
1 polymer ?
#
loop_
_entity_poly.entity_id
_entity_poly.type
_entity_poly.pdbx_seq_one_letter_code
_entity_poly.pdbx_strand_id
1 'polypeptide(L)'
;MDGSSKEEEEEEDRAFTNISLADDTDHSSRILYPRRRSLLPKMMNADMDAVDAENQVELEEKTRLINQVLELQHTLEDLSARVDAVKEENLKLKSENQVLGQYIENLMSASSVFQTTDTKSKRK
;
A
#
# COMPACT_ATOMS: atom_id res chain seq x y z
N MET A 1 -13.65 35.85 -0.35
CA MET A 1 -12.88 35.73 0.90
C MET A 1 -13.87 35.38 1.98
N ASP A 2 -13.92 34.11 2.35
CA ASP A 2 -14.40 33.69 3.66
C ASP A 2 -13.41 32.62 4.11
N GLY A 3 -12.58 33.00 5.08
CA GLY A 3 -11.72 32.10 5.81
C GLY A 3 -12.44 31.68 7.08
N SER A 4 -12.37 30.40 7.40
CA SER A 4 -12.47 29.93 8.78
C SER A 4 -11.61 28.69 8.89
N SER A 5 -10.41 28.89 9.41
CA SER A 5 -9.53 27.83 9.89
C SER A 5 -10.13 27.19 11.13
N LYS A 6 -10.10 25.86 11.21
CA LYS A 6 -9.98 25.15 12.49
C LYS A 6 -9.30 23.80 12.27
N GLU A 7 -8.16 23.70 12.94
CA GLU A 7 -7.32 22.53 13.15
C GLU A 7 -8.01 21.59 14.14
N GLU A 8 -8.04 20.29 13.83
CA GLU A 8 -8.09 19.14 14.75
C GLU A 8 -7.40 18.01 13.94
N GLU A 9 -6.08 17.86 13.95
CA GLU A 9 -5.24 17.11 14.90
C GLU A 9 -5.84 15.79 15.41
N GLU A 10 -5.08 14.72 15.15
CA GLU A 10 -5.05 13.41 15.83
C GLU A 10 -6.27 12.50 15.55
N GLU A 11 -6.13 11.23 15.17
CA GLU A 11 -5.24 10.21 15.73
C GLU A 11 -5.16 9.06 14.70
N GLU A 12 -3.94 8.76 14.26
CA GLU A 12 -3.65 7.45 13.70
C GLU A 12 -3.87 6.43 14.81
N ASP A 13 -5.00 5.73 14.81
CA ASP A 13 -5.06 4.46 15.51
C ASP A 13 -5.72 3.41 14.64
N ARG A 14 -4.81 2.73 13.93
CA ARG A 14 -4.95 1.38 13.41
C ARG A 14 -5.84 0.56 14.35
N ALA A 15 -7.09 0.38 13.97
CA ALA A 15 -7.93 -0.70 14.50
C ALA A 15 -7.41 -2.03 13.95
N PHE A 16 -6.18 -2.42 14.32
CA PHE A 16 -5.77 -3.81 14.31
C PHE A 16 -6.60 -4.50 15.38
N THR A 17 -7.60 -5.23 14.93
CA THR A 17 -8.38 -6.13 15.78
C THR A 17 -7.44 -7.13 16.43
N ASN A 18 -7.13 -6.93 17.71
CA ASN A 18 -6.49 -7.94 18.54
C ASN A 18 -7.46 -9.11 18.70
N ILE A 19 -7.28 -10.15 17.91
CA ILE A 19 -8.01 -11.41 18.06
C ILE A 19 -7.42 -12.09 19.30
N SER A 20 -8.17 -12.10 20.40
CA SER A 20 -7.78 -12.82 21.61
C SER A 20 -7.82 -14.32 21.32
N LEU A 21 -6.66 -14.98 21.33
CA LEU A 21 -6.56 -16.42 21.48
C LEU A 21 -6.87 -16.76 22.94
N ALA A 22 -8.11 -17.15 23.22
CA ALA A 22 -8.41 -17.86 24.45
C ALA A 22 -7.92 -19.30 24.28
N ASP A 23 -6.89 -19.67 25.06
CA ASP A 23 -6.52 -21.06 25.27
C ASP A 23 -7.71 -21.75 25.97
N ASP A 24 -8.49 -22.55 25.23
CA ASP A 24 -9.42 -23.52 25.81
C ASP A 24 -8.62 -24.69 26.38
N THR A 25 -7.96 -24.41 27.50
CA THR A 25 -7.34 -25.42 28.36
C THR A 25 -8.12 -25.45 29.67
N ASP A 26 -9.18 -26.27 29.76
CA ASP A 26 -9.27 -27.24 30.85
C ASP A 26 -10.51 -28.17 30.79
N HIS A 27 -10.31 -29.34 31.41
CA HIS A 27 -11.31 -30.26 31.98
C HIS A 27 -11.91 -31.35 31.11
N SER A 28 -11.23 -32.51 31.04
CA SER A 28 -11.87 -33.77 31.47
C SER A 28 -10.85 -34.88 31.77
N SER A 29 -10.21 -34.82 32.94
CA SER A 29 -9.43 -35.93 33.50
C SER A 29 -10.16 -36.54 34.70
N ARG A 30 -11.13 -37.42 34.42
CA ARG A 30 -11.71 -38.46 35.29
C ARG A 30 -12.51 -39.34 34.33
N ILE A 31 -12.23 -40.62 34.14
CA ILE A 31 -12.50 -41.69 35.10
C ILE A 31 -11.65 -42.92 34.72
N LEU A 32 -10.99 -43.53 35.71
CA LEU A 32 -10.39 -44.87 35.62
C LEU A 32 -11.50 -45.94 35.66
N TYR A 33 -11.59 -46.78 34.63
CA TYR A 33 -12.27 -48.09 34.71
C TYR A 33 -11.37 -49.19 34.16
N PRO A 34 -11.26 -50.36 34.83
CA PRO A 34 -10.54 -51.50 34.29
C PRO A 34 -11.45 -52.46 33.51
N ARG A 35 -10.86 -53.03 32.43
CA ARG A 35 -11.13 -54.36 31.83
C ARG A 35 -12.26 -54.47 30.78
N ARG A 36 -11.88 -54.75 29.53
CA ARG A 36 -11.93 -56.10 28.90
C ARG A 36 -11.31 -56.11 27.50
N ARG A 37 -10.51 -57.14 27.27
CA ARG A 37 -9.90 -57.55 26.00
C ARG A 37 -10.99 -58.18 25.13
N SER A 38 -11.32 -57.59 23.99
CA SER A 38 -12.01 -58.26 22.88
C SER A 38 -11.44 -57.75 21.56
N LEU A 39 -10.91 -58.70 20.79
CA LEU A 39 -10.37 -58.53 19.45
C LEU A 39 -11.45 -57.93 18.53
N LEU A 40 -11.22 -56.71 18.03
CA LEU A 40 -11.93 -56.17 16.87
C LEU A 40 -10.91 -55.49 15.94
N PRO A 41 -11.00 -55.73 14.61
CA PRO A 41 -9.96 -55.37 13.66
C PRO A 41 -9.64 -53.88 13.62
N LYS A 42 -8.34 -53.62 13.52
CA LYS A 42 -7.69 -52.38 13.14
C LYS A 42 -8.25 -51.88 11.79
N MET A 43 -9.31 -51.08 11.81
CA MET A 43 -9.66 -50.23 10.68
C MET A 43 -8.96 -48.89 10.88
N MET A 44 -7.68 -48.85 10.50
CA MET A 44 -6.90 -47.61 10.49
C MET A 44 -7.13 -46.90 9.16
N ASN A 45 -7.96 -45.87 9.19
CA ASN A 45 -7.76 -44.55 8.56
C ASN A 45 -6.81 -44.52 7.35
N ALA A 46 -7.23 -45.04 6.20
CA ALA A 46 -6.54 -44.80 4.92
C ALA A 46 -7.07 -43.54 4.19
N ASP A 47 -8.14 -42.94 4.70
CA ASP A 47 -8.80 -41.75 4.13
C ASP A 47 -8.26 -40.43 4.73
N MET A 48 -7.48 -40.50 5.81
CA MET A 48 -6.95 -39.29 6.46
C MET A 48 -5.72 -38.73 5.72
N ASP A 49 -4.90 -39.62 5.13
CA ASP A 49 -3.70 -39.24 4.35
C ASP A 49 -4.02 -38.49 3.04
N ALA A 50 -5.18 -38.73 2.42
CA ALA A 50 -5.57 -38.05 1.19
C ALA A 50 -6.03 -36.60 1.45
N VAL A 51 -6.75 -36.38 2.55
CA VAL A 51 -7.23 -35.05 2.98
C VAL A 51 -6.06 -34.17 3.44
N ASP A 52 -5.07 -34.74 4.14
CA ASP A 52 -3.85 -34.03 4.51
C ASP A 52 -2.97 -33.68 3.30
N ALA A 53 -2.95 -34.52 2.26
CA ALA A 53 -2.25 -34.23 1.01
C ALA A 53 -2.90 -33.08 0.20
N GLU A 54 -4.24 -33.04 0.12
CA GLU A 54 -4.95 -31.93 -0.54
C GLU A 54 -4.76 -30.61 0.20
N ASN A 55 -4.86 -30.62 1.53
CA ASN A 55 -4.62 -29.43 2.36
C ASN A 55 -3.17 -28.91 2.23
N GLN A 56 -2.19 -29.80 2.06
CA GLN A 56 -0.80 -29.43 1.84
C GLN A 56 -0.60 -28.73 0.48
N VAL A 57 -1.23 -29.24 -0.59
CA VAL A 57 -1.20 -28.60 -1.92
C VAL A 57 -1.84 -27.22 -1.87
N GLU A 58 -3.00 -27.08 -1.23
CA GLU A 58 -3.63 -25.77 -1.04
C GLU A 58 -2.73 -24.79 -0.28
N LEU A 59 -2.03 -25.24 0.75
CA LEU A 59 -1.13 -24.42 1.55
C LEU A 59 0.07 -23.94 0.72
N GLU A 60 0.61 -24.80 -0.14
CA GLU A 60 1.68 -24.46 -1.07
C GLU A 60 1.23 -23.44 -2.11
N GLU A 61 0.02 -23.59 -2.66
CA GLU A 61 -0.57 -22.63 -3.59
C GLU A 61 -0.81 -21.27 -2.93
N LYS A 62 -1.38 -21.26 -1.71
CA LYS A 62 -1.53 -20.04 -0.90
C LYS A 62 -0.18 -19.38 -0.66
N THR A 63 0.86 -20.15 -0.32
CA THR A 63 2.21 -19.62 -0.12
C THR A 63 2.80 -19.03 -1.40
N ARG A 64 2.60 -19.68 -2.55
CA ARG A 64 3.05 -19.15 -3.86
C ARG A 64 2.34 -17.84 -4.21
N LEU A 65 1.04 -17.75 -3.99
CA LEU A 65 0.27 -16.52 -4.22
C LEU A 65 0.72 -15.39 -3.29
N ILE A 66 0.97 -15.69 -2.01
CA ILE A 66 1.50 -14.72 -1.06
C ILE A 66 2.83 -14.15 -1.56
N ASN A 67 3.77 -15.00 -2.00
CA ASN A 67 5.05 -14.55 -2.52
C ASN A 67 4.90 -13.67 -3.77
N GLN A 68 4.01 -14.04 -4.69
CA GLN A 68 3.74 -13.21 -5.87
C GLN A 68 3.17 -11.84 -5.48
N VAL A 69 2.27 -11.79 -4.50
CA VAL A 69 1.73 -10.52 -3.99
C VAL A 69 2.83 -9.68 -3.35
N LEU A 70 3.73 -10.28 -2.56
CA LEU A 70 4.85 -9.57 -1.93
C LEU A 70 5.82 -9.00 -2.96
N GLU A 71 6.16 -9.75 -4.01
CA GLU A 71 7.01 -9.26 -5.11
C GLU A 71 6.38 -8.08 -5.85
N LEU A 72 5.07 -8.16 -6.12
CA LEU A 72 4.32 -7.08 -6.76
C LEU A 72 4.25 -5.84 -5.87
N GLN A 73 4.04 -6.01 -4.57
CA GLN A 73 4.05 -4.91 -3.60
C GLN A 73 5.40 -4.21 -3.57
N HIS A 74 6.50 -4.96 -3.50
CA HIS A 74 7.84 -4.38 -3.52
C HIS A 74 8.10 -3.59 -4.83
N THR A 75 7.74 -4.17 -5.97
CA THR A 75 7.87 -3.49 -7.28
C THR A 75 7.03 -2.20 -7.34
N LEU A 76 5.83 -2.22 -6.75
CA LEU A 76 4.93 -1.06 -6.72
C LEU A 76 5.46 0.05 -5.80
N GLU A 77 6.05 -0.31 -4.66
CA GLU A 77 6.71 0.62 -3.74
C GLU A 77 7.88 1.31 -4.43
N ASP A 78 8.76 0.55 -5.10
CA ASP A 78 9.89 1.09 -5.86
C ASP A 78 9.42 2.04 -6.97
N LEU A 79 8.36 1.67 -7.70
CA LEU A 79 7.79 2.53 -8.74
C LEU A 79 7.20 3.82 -8.15
N SER A 80 6.51 3.72 -7.01
CA SER A 80 5.94 4.87 -6.30
C SER A 80 7.04 5.86 -5.88
N ALA A 81 8.12 5.36 -5.26
CA ALA A 81 9.26 6.18 -4.87
C ALA A 81 9.90 6.88 -6.08
N ARG A 82 10.06 6.18 -7.21
CA ARG A 82 10.58 6.77 -8.44
C ARG A 82 9.65 7.84 -9.00
N VAL A 83 8.34 7.64 -8.95
CA VAL A 83 7.36 8.64 -9.40
C VAL A 83 7.47 9.91 -8.56
N ASP A 84 7.63 9.79 -7.25
CA ASP A 84 7.75 10.95 -6.36
C ASP A 84 9.07 11.71 -6.58
N ALA A 85 10.18 11.00 -6.81
CA ALA A 85 11.44 11.62 -7.21
C ALA A 85 11.32 12.41 -8.54
N VAL A 86 10.63 11.84 -9.54
CA VAL A 86 10.39 12.52 -10.83
C VAL A 86 9.49 13.75 -10.65
N LYS A 87 8.48 13.69 -9.79
CA LYS A 87 7.62 14.84 -9.48
C LYS A 87 8.42 15.97 -8.82
N GLU A 88 9.29 15.63 -7.86
CA GLU A 88 10.14 16.61 -7.18
C GLU A 88 11.08 17.32 -8.16
N GLU A 89 11.76 16.56 -9.02
CA GLU A 89 12.62 17.12 -10.07
C GLU A 89 11.82 18.02 -11.03
N ASN A 90 10.61 17.60 -11.41
CA ASN A 90 9.74 18.39 -12.28
C ASN A 90 9.34 19.73 -11.64
N LEU A 91 9.03 19.74 -10.34
CA LEU A 91 8.72 20.97 -9.60
C LEU A 91 9.92 21.91 -9.55
N LYS A 92 11.13 21.36 -9.30
CA LYS A 92 12.37 22.13 -9.31
C LYS A 92 12.60 22.78 -10.68
N LEU A 93 12.50 22.02 -11.76
CA LEU A 93 12.65 22.53 -13.13
C LEU A 93 11.59 23.59 -13.48
N LYS A 94 10.33 23.41 -13.05
CA LYS A 94 9.28 24.43 -13.23
C LYS A 94 9.63 25.74 -12.52
N SER A 95 10.13 25.66 -11.29
CA SER A 95 10.53 26.85 -10.53
C SER A 95 11.72 27.58 -11.18
N GLU A 96 12.72 26.85 -11.68
CA GLU A 96 13.86 27.43 -12.38
C GLU A 96 13.43 28.09 -13.70
N ASN A 97 12.61 27.38 -14.48
CA ASN A 97 12.07 27.93 -15.72
C ASN A 97 11.21 29.18 -15.50
N GLN A 98 10.48 29.26 -14.38
CA GLN A 98 9.74 30.47 -14.02
C GLN A 98 10.68 31.66 -13.78
N VAL A 99 11.77 31.45 -13.03
CA VAL A 99 12.76 32.49 -12.77
C VAL A 99 13.45 32.94 -14.06
N LEU A 100 13.85 31.99 -14.91
CA LEU A 100 14.46 32.27 -16.21
C LEU A 100 13.49 33.00 -17.14
N GLY A 101 12.22 32.58 -17.18
CA GLY A 101 11.17 33.23 -17.95
C GLY A 101 11.00 34.69 -17.56
N GLN A 102 10.91 34.97 -16.26
CA GLN A 102 10.83 36.35 -15.76
C GLN A 102 12.06 37.18 -16.12
N TYR A 103 13.26 36.61 -16.03
CA TYR A 103 14.49 37.29 -16.42
C TYR A 103 14.46 37.69 -17.90
N ILE A 104 14.02 36.79 -18.78
CA ILE A 104 13.88 37.07 -20.21
C ILE A 104 12.82 38.16 -20.45
N GLU A 105 11.66 38.06 -19.82
CA GLU A 105 10.60 39.10 -19.91
C GLU A 105 11.10 40.48 -19.47
N ASN A 106 11.86 40.55 -18.39
CA ASN A 106 12.44 41.79 -17.89
C ASN A 106 13.44 42.38 -18.89
N LEU A 107 14.27 41.55 -19.53
CA LEU A 107 15.18 42.00 -20.58
C LEU A 107 14.45 42.49 -21.83
N MET A 108 13.42 41.77 -22.26
CA MET A 108 12.62 42.15 -23.43
C MET A 108 11.86 43.46 -23.19
N SER A 109 11.32 43.66 -21.99
CA SER A 109 10.58 44.89 -21.65
C SER A 109 11.48 46.11 -21.41
N ALA A 110 12.67 45.92 -20.83
CA ALA A 110 13.63 46.99 -20.60
C ALA A 110 14.40 47.40 -21.87
N SER A 111 14.53 46.51 -22.85
CA SER A 111 15.18 46.80 -24.11
C SER A 111 14.23 47.47 -25.09
N SER A 112 14.53 48.72 -25.46
CA SER A 112 13.77 49.49 -26.45
C SER A 112 13.70 48.82 -27.83
N VAL A 113 14.59 47.88 -28.14
CA VAL A 113 14.63 47.13 -29.42
C VAL A 113 13.48 46.11 -29.52
N PHE A 114 12.97 45.61 -28.38
CA PHE A 114 11.91 44.60 -28.35
C PHE A 114 10.53 45.18 -27.99
N GLN A 115 10.40 46.51 -27.87
CA GLN A 115 9.10 47.12 -27.74
C GLN A 115 8.30 46.87 -29.02
N THR A 116 7.22 46.10 -28.91
CA THR A 116 6.21 46.01 -29.96
C THR A 116 5.81 47.43 -30.30
N THR A 117 6.02 47.83 -31.57
CA THR A 117 5.36 49.03 -32.09
C THR A 117 3.87 48.71 -32.12
N ASP A 118 3.20 48.85 -30.98
CA ASP A 118 1.76 48.96 -30.90
C ASP A 118 1.39 50.21 -31.69
N THR A 119 1.22 50.02 -33.00
CA THR A 119 0.64 51.01 -33.90
C THR A 119 -0.84 51.10 -33.55
N LYS A 120 -1.12 51.78 -32.44
CA LYS A 120 -2.34 52.50 -32.09
C LYS A 120 -3.53 52.17 -33.02
N SER A 121 -4.21 51.06 -32.77
CA SER A 121 -5.61 50.88 -33.19
C SER A 121 -6.48 51.81 -32.37
N LYS A 122 -6.45 53.10 -32.73
CA LYS A 122 -7.39 54.12 -32.26
C LYS A 122 -7.83 54.92 -33.47
N ARG A 123 -8.79 54.40 -34.23
CA ARG A 123 -9.62 55.23 -35.11
C ARG A 123 -11.01 55.34 -34.49
N LYS A 124 -11.45 56.59 -34.44
CA LYS A 124 -12.76 57.08 -34.00
C LYS A 124 -13.89 56.46 -34.80
#